data_AF-A0AAV0QAL8-F1
#
_entry.id   AF-A0AAV0QAL8-F1
#
_cell.length_a   1.000
_cell.length_b   1.000
_cell.length_c   1.000
_cell.angle_alpha   90.00
_cell.angle_beta   90.00
_cell.angle_gamma   90.00
#
_symmetry.space_group_name_H-M   'P 1'
#
loop_
_entity.id
_entity.type
_entity.pdbx_description
1 polymer ?
#
loop_
_entity_poly.entity_id
_entity_poly.type
_entity_poly.pdbx_seq_one_letter_code
_entity_poly.pdbx_strand_id
1 'polypeptide(L)'
;MISALLLLATAATFTEAQGGGSNAPSCASKLIPCASYISNTSVTPPASCCDPIKEAVRTELPCLCNLYNTPGLLASFGINVTQAVALTTRCGISADTSSCSRGN
;
A
#
# COMPACT_ATOMS: atom_id res chain seq x y z
N MET A 1 41.64 -33.22 27.31
CA MET A 1 41.16 -34.01 26.15
C MET A 1 39.88 -33.36 25.66
N ILE A 2 39.99 -32.35 24.79
CA ILE A 2 39.61 -32.41 23.37
C ILE A 2 38.14 -32.76 23.19
N SER A 3 37.32 -31.76 22.88
CA SER A 3 36.29 -31.88 21.86
C SER A 3 35.96 -30.47 21.36
N ALA A 4 36.69 -30.07 20.33
CA ALA A 4 36.25 -29.04 19.40
C ALA A 4 35.01 -29.61 18.68
N LEU A 5 33.86 -29.00 18.89
CA LEU A 5 32.64 -29.30 18.15
C LEU A 5 32.39 -28.20 17.14
N LEU A 6 32.14 -28.67 15.92
CA LEU A 6 32.34 -27.99 14.67
C LEU A 6 31.33 -26.86 14.41
N LEU A 7 31.89 -25.81 13.83
CA LEU A 7 31.32 -24.87 12.87
C LEU A 7 30.07 -25.40 12.13
N LEU A 8 28.90 -24.86 12.49
CA LEU A 8 27.77 -24.77 11.58
C LEU A 8 27.61 -23.28 11.23
N ALA A 9 28.27 -22.86 10.16
CA ALA A 9 27.92 -21.62 9.49
C ALA A 9 26.56 -21.82 8.84
N THR A 10 25.48 -21.63 9.60
CA THR A 10 24.16 -21.45 9.02
C THR A 10 24.21 -20.12 8.29
N ALA A 11 24.39 -20.17 6.96
CA ALA A 11 23.97 -19.08 6.11
C ALA A 11 22.50 -18.85 6.44
N ALA A 12 22.22 -17.80 7.21
CA ALA A 12 20.89 -17.28 7.37
C ALA A 12 20.50 -16.78 5.98
N THR A 13 19.87 -17.66 5.19
CA THR A 13 19.11 -17.24 4.05
C THR A 13 18.10 -16.24 4.59
N PHE A 14 18.15 -15.04 4.04
CA PHE A 14 17.19 -13.97 4.29
C PHE A 14 15.82 -14.51 3.92
N THR A 15 15.17 -15.15 4.89
CA THR A 15 13.74 -15.33 4.86
C THR A 15 13.23 -13.95 5.18
N GLU A 16 12.94 -13.18 4.14
CA GLU A 16 12.01 -12.07 4.18
C GLU A 16 10.72 -12.70 4.71
N ALA A 17 10.60 -12.76 6.04
CA ALA A 17 9.40 -13.15 6.71
C ALA A 17 8.40 -12.04 6.40
N GLN A 18 7.75 -12.21 5.25
CA GLN A 18 6.49 -11.63 4.85
C GLN A 18 5.64 -11.48 6.11
N GLY A 19 5.62 -10.23 6.59
CA GLY A 19 5.13 -9.88 7.91
C GLY A 19 3.70 -10.33 8.07
N GLY A 20 3.47 -11.23 9.02
CA GLY A 20 2.14 -11.52 9.52
C GLY A 20 1.56 -10.26 10.19
N GLY A 21 0.52 -9.69 9.60
CA GLY A 21 -0.20 -8.56 10.16
C GLY A 21 -1.23 -7.99 9.20
N SER A 22 -2.37 -8.66 9.07
CA SER A 22 -3.49 -8.32 8.17
C SER A 22 -3.12 -8.41 6.68
N ASN A 23 -3.90 -9.16 5.88
CA ASN A 23 -3.70 -9.37 4.43
C ASN A 23 -3.94 -8.10 3.57
N ALA A 24 -3.69 -6.92 4.13
CA ALA A 24 -3.68 -5.65 3.44
C ALA A 24 -2.38 -5.55 2.60
N PRO A 25 -2.46 -5.28 1.29
CA PRO A 25 -1.28 -4.93 0.51
C PRO A 25 -0.49 -3.79 1.18
N SER A 26 0.84 -3.78 1.11
CA SER A 26 1.69 -2.75 1.75
C SER A 26 1.28 -1.32 1.37
N CYS A 27 0.88 -1.14 0.11
CA CYS A 27 0.35 0.11 -0.40
C CYS A 27 -0.97 0.52 0.25
N ALA A 28 -1.84 -0.42 0.64
CA ALA A 28 -3.12 -0.11 1.30
C ALA A 28 -2.90 0.58 2.66
N SER A 29 -1.86 0.15 3.39
CA SER A 29 -1.47 0.77 4.66
C SER A 29 -1.06 2.24 4.50
N LYS A 30 -0.60 2.65 3.32
CA LYS A 30 -0.27 4.05 3.00
C LYS A 30 -1.51 4.95 2.89
N LEU A 31 -2.70 4.38 2.72
CA LEU A 31 -3.96 5.13 2.68
C LEU A 31 -4.59 5.36 4.06
N ILE A 32 -4.15 4.64 5.11
CA ILE A 32 -4.64 4.79 6.49
C ILE A 32 -4.68 6.25 6.97
N PRO A 33 -3.62 7.09 6.82
CA PRO A 33 -3.65 8.48 7.27
C PRO A 33 -4.69 9.34 6.53
N CYS A 34 -5.25 8.86 5.42
CA CYS A 34 -6.24 9.57 4.64
C CYS A 34 -7.69 9.22 4.97
N ALA A 35 -7.95 8.23 5.85
CA ALA A 35 -9.30 7.74 6.11
C ALA A 35 -10.31 8.86 6.47
N SER A 36 -9.89 9.86 7.25
CA SER A 36 -10.73 11.01 7.64
C SER A 36 -11.06 11.96 6.49
N TYR A 37 -10.29 11.93 5.39
CA TYR A 37 -10.49 12.79 4.22
C TYR A 37 -11.27 12.10 3.10
N ILE A 38 -11.58 10.82 3.25
CA ILE A 38 -12.35 10.03 2.30
C ILE A 38 -13.82 10.44 2.30
N SER A 39 -14.39 10.64 3.48
CA SER A 39 -15.77 11.12 3.65
C SER A 39 -15.88 12.64 3.61
N ASN A 40 -14.83 13.36 4.03
CA ASN A 40 -14.81 14.82 4.04
C ASN A 40 -14.13 15.38 2.79
N THR A 41 -14.93 15.62 1.75
CA THR A 41 -14.46 16.16 0.46
C THR A 41 -14.22 17.66 0.47
N SER A 42 -14.75 18.38 1.46
CA SER A 42 -14.66 19.85 1.56
C SER A 42 -13.32 20.34 2.11
N VAL A 43 -12.50 19.46 2.66
CA VAL A 43 -11.20 19.79 3.25
C VAL A 43 -10.08 19.31 2.34
N THR A 44 -9.08 20.14 2.04
CA THR A 44 -7.90 19.67 1.30
C THR A 44 -7.07 18.70 2.16
N PRO A 45 -6.72 17.50 1.67
CA PRO A 45 -5.93 16.57 2.46
C PRO A 45 -4.51 17.12 2.69
N PRO A 46 -3.92 16.93 3.89
CA PRO A 46 -2.57 17.37 4.20
C PRO A 46 -1.52 16.49 3.51
N ALA A 47 -0.28 16.98 3.49
CA ALA A 47 0.87 16.24 2.97
C ALA A 47 1.06 14.87 3.65
N SER A 48 0.75 14.75 4.95
CA SER A 48 0.80 13.48 5.69
C SER A 48 -0.17 12.42 5.16
N CYS A 49 -1.22 12.82 4.43
CA CYS A 49 -2.09 11.92 3.69
C CYS A 49 -1.60 11.75 2.24
N CYS A 50 -1.29 12.84 1.55
CA CYS A 50 -1.03 12.79 0.11
C CYS A 50 0.34 12.23 -0.27
N ASP A 51 1.40 12.48 0.50
CA ASP A 51 2.75 12.04 0.15
C ASP A 51 2.90 10.50 0.18
N PRO A 52 2.34 9.78 1.17
CA PRO A 52 2.26 8.32 1.11
C PRO A 52 1.54 7.78 -0.13
N ILE A 53 0.47 8.45 -0.59
CA ILE A 53 -0.25 8.06 -1.80
C ILE A 53 0.61 8.31 -3.05
N LYS A 54 1.25 9.49 -3.15
CA LYS A 54 2.17 9.79 -4.26
C LYS A 54 3.29 8.77 -4.35
N GLU A 55 3.86 8.41 -3.21
CA GLU A 55 4.91 7.41 -3.12
C GLU A 55 4.39 6.05 -3.60
N ALA A 56 3.26 5.57 -3.07
CA ALA A 56 2.66 4.32 -3.50
C ALA A 56 2.31 4.32 -5.01
N VAL A 57 1.86 5.44 -5.57
CA VAL A 57 1.59 5.56 -7.02
C VAL A 57 2.89 5.48 -7.84
N ARG A 58 4.02 5.94 -7.30
CA ARG A 58 5.32 5.93 -7.99
C ARG A 58 6.06 4.61 -7.86
N THR A 59 6.00 3.96 -6.69
CA THR A 59 6.82 2.79 -6.35
C THR A 59 6.02 1.50 -6.18
N GLU A 60 4.73 1.62 -5.87
CA GLU A 60 3.83 0.49 -5.61
C GLU A 60 2.59 0.50 -6.53
N LEU A 61 2.70 1.05 -7.74
CA LEU A 61 1.59 1.16 -8.69
C LEU A 61 0.86 -0.19 -8.92
N PRO A 62 1.55 -1.33 -9.14
CA PRO A 62 0.88 -2.61 -9.31
C PRO A 62 0.07 -3.03 -8.08
N CYS A 63 0.56 -2.72 -6.88
CA CYS A 63 -0.12 -2.99 -5.62
C CYS A 63 -1.40 -2.16 -5.50
N LEU A 64 -1.33 -0.86 -5.79
CA LEU A 64 -2.51 0.02 -5.80
C LEU A 64 -3.55 -0.42 -6.82
N CYS A 65 -3.10 -0.83 -8.00
CA CYS A 65 -3.99 -1.30 -9.05
C CYS A 65 -4.65 -2.63 -8.67
N ASN A 66 -3.93 -3.54 -8.02
CA ASN A 66 -4.53 -4.74 -7.46
C ASN A 66 -5.55 -4.40 -6.36
N LEU A 67 -5.25 -3.41 -5.50
CA LEU A 67 -6.16 -2.93 -4.46
C LEU A 67 -7.45 -2.35 -5.04
N TYR A 68 -7.36 -1.60 -6.15
CA TYR A 68 -8.52 -1.00 -6.83
C TYR A 68 -9.32 -2.02 -7.67
N ASN A 69 -8.64 -2.96 -8.31
CA ASN A 69 -9.27 -3.96 -9.19
C ASN A 69 -9.80 -5.18 -8.43
N THR A 70 -9.31 -5.43 -7.21
CA THR A 70 -9.82 -6.53 -6.38
C THR A 70 -11.05 -6.07 -5.61
N PRO A 71 -12.24 -6.61 -5.93
CA PRO A 71 -13.45 -6.25 -5.20
C PRO A 71 -13.34 -6.67 -3.73
N GLY A 72 -13.81 -5.81 -2.82
CA GLY A 72 -13.85 -6.09 -1.38
C GLY A 72 -12.59 -5.71 -0.60
N LEU A 73 -11.41 -5.56 -1.23
CA LEU A 73 -10.20 -5.15 -0.49
C LEU A 73 -10.33 -3.74 0.09
N LEU A 74 -10.71 -2.75 -0.72
CA LEU A 74 -10.98 -1.39 -0.24
C LEU A 74 -12.13 -1.35 0.77
N ALA A 75 -13.14 -2.19 0.58
CA ALA A 75 -14.30 -2.27 1.46
C ALA A 75 -13.92 -2.74 2.87
N SER A 76 -12.87 -3.57 3.00
CA SER A 76 -12.27 -3.95 4.29
C SER A 76 -11.77 -2.74 5.10
N PHE A 77 -11.43 -1.64 4.42
CA PHE A 77 -11.05 -0.37 5.03
C PHE A 77 -12.22 0.62 5.16
N GLY A 78 -13.44 0.21 4.79
CA GLY A 78 -14.62 1.08 4.75
C GLY A 78 -14.59 2.09 3.59
N ILE A 79 -13.85 1.81 2.53
CA ILE A 79 -13.62 2.71 1.40
C ILE A 79 -14.18 2.07 0.11
N ASN A 80 -14.71 2.88 -0.80
CA ASN A 80 -15.03 2.44 -2.16
C ASN A 80 -14.01 3.01 -3.18
N VAL A 81 -13.86 2.32 -4.33
CA VAL A 81 -12.99 2.71 -5.44
C VAL A 81 -13.21 4.18 -5.83
N THR A 82 -14.47 4.63 -5.95
CA THR A 82 -14.78 6.01 -6.32
C THR A 82 -14.21 7.02 -5.31
N GLN A 83 -14.27 6.72 -4.02
CA GLN A 83 -13.75 7.60 -2.98
C GLN A 83 -12.22 7.60 -2.97
N ALA A 84 -11.60 6.44 -3.18
CA ALA A 84 -10.14 6.33 -3.28
C ALA A 84 -9.60 7.12 -4.49
N VAL A 85 -10.27 7.02 -5.64
CA VAL A 85 -9.95 7.81 -6.85
C VAL A 85 -10.12 9.31 -6.59
N ALA A 86 -11.25 9.73 -6.01
CA ALA A 86 -11.51 11.13 -5.72
C ALA A 86 -10.49 11.74 -4.74
N LEU A 87 -10.09 10.98 -3.71
CA LEU A 87 -9.05 11.37 -2.77
C LEU A 87 -7.70 11.55 -3.48
N THR A 88 -7.34 10.59 -4.34
CA THR A 88 -6.07 10.62 -5.08
C THR A 88 -6.01 11.84 -6.01
N THR A 89 -7.12 12.18 -6.68
CA THR A 89 -7.26 13.42 -7.47
C THR A 89 -7.10 14.69 -6.62
N ARG A 90 -7.66 14.71 -5.41
CA ARG A 90 -7.50 15.83 -4.47
C ARG A 90 -6.07 16.00 -3.96
N CYS A 91 -5.27 14.93 -3.99
CA CYS A 91 -3.84 14.99 -3.73
C CYS A 91 -3.00 15.51 -4.91
N GLY A 92 -3.65 15.95 -6.00
CA GLY A 92 -2.98 16.45 -7.20
C GLY A 92 -2.39 15.35 -8.08
N ILE A 93 -2.78 14.10 -7.83
CA ILE A 93 -2.34 12.94 -8.62
C ILE A 93 -3.45 12.65 -9.62
N SER A 94 -3.12 12.52 -10.90
CA SER A 94 -4.09 12.09 -11.91
C SER A 94 -4.44 10.62 -11.69
N ALA A 95 -5.37 10.34 -10.78
CA ALA A 95 -5.96 9.03 -10.58
C ALA A 95 -7.06 8.80 -11.60
N ASP A 96 -6.63 8.59 -12.82
CA ASP A 96 -7.48 7.92 -13.79
C ASP A 96 -7.07 6.44 -13.74
N THR A 97 -8.02 5.52 -13.63
CA THR A 97 -7.76 4.06 -13.60
C THR A 97 -7.03 3.58 -14.86
N SER A 98 -6.89 4.43 -15.88
CA SER A 98 -5.95 4.26 -16.98
C SER A 98 -4.49 4.06 -16.54
N SER A 99 -4.08 4.60 -15.38
CA SER A 99 -2.76 4.30 -14.78
C SER A 99 -2.63 2.84 -14.39
N CYS A 100 -3.75 2.20 -14.02
CA CYS A 100 -3.84 0.76 -13.75
C CYS A 100 -4.09 -0.09 -14.99
N SER A 101 -4.40 0.54 -16.13
CA SER A 101 -4.55 -0.13 -17.42
C SER A 101 -3.22 -0.23 -18.17
N ARG A 102 -2.24 0.62 -17.84
CA ARG A 102 -0.87 0.63 -18.39
C ARG A 102 0.13 -0.24 -17.61
N GLY A 103 -0.31 -0.90 -16.54
CA GLY A 103 0.53 -1.73 -15.66
C GLY A 103 0.49 -3.23 -15.95
N ASN A 104 0.22 -3.65 -17.18
CA ASN A 104 0.36 -5.03 -17.65
C ASN A 104 1.61 -5.16 -18.52
#